data_AF-A0A1P8KN75-F1
#
_entry.id   AF-A0A1P8KN75-F1
#
_cell.length_a   1.000
_cell.length_b   1.000
_cell.length_c   1.000
_cell.angle_alpha   90.00
_cell.angle_beta   90.00
_cell.angle_gamma   90.00
#
_symmetry.space_group_name_H-M   'P 1'
#
loop_
_entity.id
_entity.type
_entity.pdbx_description
1 polymer ?
#
loop_
_entity_poly.entity_id
_entity_poly.type
_entity_poly.pdbx_seq_one_letter_code
_entity_poly.pdbx_strand_id
1 'polypeptide(L)'
;MSDNFLIRNGIYQNDNLLNKLSENSDINKRDKKGRNALFWAMHNKDYKLISFLIKKGIDTKVIDGLSAMHYAIYKDDVKLIRYLKTAGLDINELDIMESTPLIYAVLYNKLRSINYLVNNGAEVLYEDSLGNSAFSLAKELKIQYLVEMFENIALNSNK
;
A
#
# COMPACT_ATOMS: atom_id res chain seq x y z
N MET A 1 23.82 9.83 24.33
CA MET A 1 23.10 10.62 23.30
C MET A 1 21.81 9.88 22.99
N SER A 2 20.66 10.52 23.18
CA SER A 2 19.36 9.85 23.10
C SER A 2 19.02 9.47 21.66
N ASP A 3 18.32 8.34 21.48
CA ASP A 3 17.80 7.85 20.19
C ASP A 3 17.03 8.92 19.39
N ASN A 4 16.55 9.97 20.06
CA ASN A 4 15.90 11.14 19.48
C ASN A 4 16.82 12.03 18.62
N PHE A 5 18.14 12.03 18.88
CA PHE A 5 19.08 12.82 18.10
C PHE A 5 19.32 12.21 16.71
N LEU A 6 19.26 10.88 16.62
CA LEU A 6 19.41 10.13 15.36
C LEU A 6 18.17 10.24 14.45
N ILE A 7 16.97 10.41 15.03
CA ILE A 7 15.71 10.54 14.27
C ILE A 7 15.58 11.94 13.64
N ARG A 8 16.13 12.98 14.29
CA ARG A 8 15.90 14.38 13.92
C ARG A 8 16.89 14.91 12.86
N ASN A 9 18.10 14.37 12.80
CA ASN A 9 19.15 14.84 11.90
C ASN A 9 19.61 13.72 10.95
N GLY A 10 18.99 13.65 9.77
CA GLY A 10 19.72 13.29 8.54
C GLY A 10 20.06 11.82 8.25
N ILE A 11 19.47 10.81 8.90
CA ILE A 11 19.79 9.37 8.61
C ILE A 11 18.82 8.73 7.59
N TYR A 12 18.16 9.53 6.75
CA TYR A 12 17.44 9.01 5.58
C TYR A 12 18.06 9.44 4.24
N GLN A 13 19.26 10.06 4.26
CA GLN A 13 20.03 10.34 3.05
C GLN A 13 20.95 9.15 2.72
N ASN A 14 20.40 8.30 1.85
CA ASN A 14 21.00 7.42 0.84
C ASN A 14 22.03 6.34 1.20
N ASP A 15 23.02 6.52 2.08
CA ASP A 15 24.16 5.55 2.11
C ASP A 15 24.33 4.78 3.43
N ASN A 16 23.62 5.14 4.50
CA ASN A 16 23.86 4.60 5.84
C ASN A 16 22.80 3.61 6.36
N LEU A 17 21.68 3.41 5.66
CA LEU A 17 20.61 2.50 6.14
C LEU A 17 20.97 1.02 5.91
N LEU A 18 21.55 0.71 4.74
CA LEU A 18 22.04 -0.64 4.42
C LEU A 18 23.19 -1.07 5.34
N ASN A 19 24.07 -0.15 5.70
CA ASN A 19 25.21 -0.40 6.60
C ASN A 19 24.80 -0.51 8.09
N LYS A 20 23.69 0.11 8.51
CA LYS A 20 23.20 0.07 9.90
C LYS A 20 22.07 -0.92 10.18
N LEU A 21 21.55 -1.58 9.14
CA LEU A 21 20.81 -2.83 9.29
C LEU A 21 21.75 -4.02 9.65
N SER A 22 22.96 -3.71 10.11
CA SER A 22 23.91 -4.63 10.75
C SER A 22 23.23 -5.40 11.88
N GLU A 23 23.24 -6.72 11.74
CA GLU A 23 22.90 -7.87 12.59
C GLU A 23 21.94 -7.76 13.80
N ASN A 24 21.78 -6.61 14.48
CA ASN A 24 20.96 -6.44 15.68
C ASN A 24 19.96 -5.26 15.64
N SER A 25 19.77 -4.57 14.52
CA SER A 25 18.75 -3.50 14.45
C SER A 25 17.36 -4.07 14.12
N ASP A 26 16.36 -3.71 14.92
CA ASP A 26 14.95 -3.99 14.61
C ASP A 26 14.51 -3.25 13.34
N ILE A 27 14.31 -4.00 12.25
CA ILE A 27 13.86 -3.48 10.95
C ILE A 27 12.47 -2.82 11.03
N ASN A 28 11.67 -3.18 12.03
CA ASN A 28 10.33 -2.67 12.26
C ASN A 28 10.29 -1.46 13.19
N LYS A 29 11.46 -0.92 13.57
CA LYS A 29 11.52 0.30 14.38
C LYS A 29 10.74 1.44 13.71
N ARG A 30 9.86 2.05 14.50
CA ARG A 30 9.03 3.19 14.09
C ARG A 30 9.55 4.49 14.70
N ASP A 31 9.39 5.58 13.98
CA ASP A 31 9.64 6.91 14.52
C ASP A 31 8.48 7.41 15.40
N LYS A 32 8.61 8.63 15.96
CA LYS A 32 7.60 9.22 16.84
C LYS A 32 6.22 9.42 16.21
N LYS A 33 6.12 9.36 14.88
CA LYS A 33 4.86 9.47 14.14
C LYS A 33 4.38 8.10 13.63
N GLY A 34 4.92 7.01 14.18
CA GLY A 34 4.56 5.66 13.78
C GLY A 34 5.10 5.21 12.43
N ARG A 35 6.00 5.98 11.80
CA ARG A 35 6.53 5.67 10.46
C ARG A 35 7.71 4.72 10.54
N ASN A 36 7.71 3.67 9.72
CA ASN A 36 8.84 2.74 9.61
C ASN A 36 9.79 3.12 8.47
N ALA A 37 10.84 2.32 8.26
CA ALA A 37 11.82 2.55 7.20
C ALA A 37 11.21 2.48 5.79
N LEU A 38 10.20 1.62 5.57
CA LEU A 38 9.53 1.48 4.27
C LEU A 38 8.76 2.76 3.89
N PHE A 39 8.11 3.42 4.85
CA PHE A 39 7.48 4.74 4.63
C PHE A 39 8.47 5.73 4.01
N TRP A 40 9.66 5.84 4.59
CA TRP A 40 10.66 6.81 4.16
C TRP A 40 11.28 6.44 2.82
N ALA A 41 11.49 5.15 2.55
CA ALA A 41 11.94 4.67 1.25
C ALA A 41 10.91 5.02 0.15
N MET A 42 9.62 4.82 0.42
CA MET A 42 8.52 5.21 -0.48
C MET A 42 8.45 6.72 -0.67
N HIS A 43 8.50 7.49 0.42
CA HIS A 43 8.47 8.95 0.39
C HIS A 43 9.61 9.54 -0.46
N ASN A 44 10.81 8.95 -0.36
CA ASN A 44 11.99 9.38 -1.10
C ASN A 44 12.09 8.75 -2.50
N LYS A 45 11.15 7.87 -2.88
CA LYS A 45 11.17 7.08 -4.13
C LYS A 45 12.45 6.26 -4.30
N ASP A 46 13.03 5.79 -3.19
CA ASP A 46 14.19 4.89 -3.20
C ASP A 46 13.72 3.45 -3.44
N TYR A 47 13.48 3.16 -4.71
CA TYR A 47 13.01 1.85 -5.18
C TYR A 47 13.94 0.69 -4.77
N LYS A 48 15.25 0.91 -4.74
CA LYS A 48 16.22 -0.13 -4.32
C LYS A 48 16.02 -0.48 -2.86
N LEU A 49 15.89 0.53 -2.00
CA LEU A 49 15.63 0.33 -0.58
C LEU A 49 14.26 -0.29 -0.33
N ILE A 50 13.21 0.11 -1.07
CA ILE A 50 11.88 -0.51 -1.01
C ILE A 50 11.99 -2.02 -1.24
N SER A 51 12.62 -2.44 -2.34
CA SER A 51 12.81 -3.86 -2.67
C SER A 51 13.62 -4.61 -1.61
N PHE A 52 14.66 -3.99 -1.09
CA PHE A 52 15.49 -4.60 -0.05
C PHE A 52 14.71 -4.83 1.24
N LEU A 53 13.97 -3.82 1.71
CA LEU A 53 13.21 -3.90 2.96
C LEU A 53 12.08 -4.93 2.88
N ILE A 54 11.36 -4.99 1.75
CA ILE A 54 10.30 -5.98 1.52
C ILE A 54 10.87 -7.39 1.55
N LYS A 55 12.00 -7.64 0.85
CA LYS A 55 12.69 -8.94 0.88
C LYS A 55 13.20 -9.35 2.26
N LYS A 56 13.45 -8.37 3.14
CA LYS A 56 13.85 -8.60 4.54
C LYS A 56 12.66 -8.80 5.48
N GLY A 57 11.43 -8.79 4.98
CA GLY A 57 10.23 -9.02 5.78
C GLY A 57 9.90 -7.85 6.71
N ILE A 58 10.18 -6.61 6.29
CA ILE A 58 9.68 -5.44 7.02
C ILE A 58 8.14 -5.48 7.09
N ASP A 59 7.58 -5.00 8.18
CA ASP A 59 6.16 -4.71 8.31
C ASP A 59 5.72 -3.72 7.19
N THR A 60 4.78 -4.15 6.36
CA THR A 60 4.29 -3.35 5.23
C THR A 60 3.30 -2.26 5.68
N LYS A 61 2.89 -2.23 6.95
CA LYS A 61 2.10 -1.13 7.53
C LYS A 61 2.99 0.07 7.81
N VAL A 62 2.98 1.05 6.91
CA VAL A 62 3.97 2.13 6.87
C VAL A 62 3.66 3.31 7.80
N ILE A 63 2.39 3.62 8.07
CA ILE A 63 1.95 4.71 8.96
C ILE A 63 0.50 4.49 9.41
N ASP A 64 0.16 4.75 10.68
CA ASP A 64 -1.21 4.72 11.22
C ASP A 64 -2.04 3.47 10.82
N GLY A 65 -1.38 2.31 10.69
CA GLY A 65 -2.01 1.06 10.26
C GLY A 65 -2.23 0.91 8.73
N LEU A 66 -2.03 1.97 7.94
CA LEU A 66 -2.07 1.91 6.48
C LEU A 66 -0.92 1.09 5.93
N SER A 67 -1.23 0.14 5.06
CA SER A 67 -0.21 -0.59 4.30
C SER A 67 0.49 0.30 3.27
N ALA A 68 1.62 -0.18 2.75
CA ALA A 68 2.35 0.46 1.67
C ALA A 68 1.49 0.65 0.41
N MET A 69 0.69 -0.37 0.01
CA MET A 69 -0.18 -0.26 -1.17
C MET A 69 -1.31 0.75 -0.92
N HIS A 70 -1.93 0.72 0.25
CA HIS A 70 -2.96 1.69 0.64
C HIS A 70 -2.44 3.14 0.61
N TYR A 71 -1.22 3.37 1.13
CA TYR A 71 -0.59 4.68 1.05
C TYR A 71 -0.33 5.12 -0.41
N ALA A 72 0.16 4.21 -1.26
CA ALA A 72 0.40 4.51 -2.67
C ALA A 72 -0.90 4.86 -3.43
N ILE A 73 -2.00 4.18 -3.11
CA ILE A 73 -3.33 4.44 -3.66
C ILE A 73 -3.90 5.77 -3.17
N TYR A 74 -3.75 6.09 -1.88
CA TYR A 74 -4.15 7.40 -1.36
C TYR A 74 -3.45 8.55 -2.13
N LYS A 75 -2.22 8.34 -2.58
CA LYS A 75 -1.47 9.28 -3.44
C LYS A 75 -1.80 9.19 -4.93
N ASP A 76 -2.58 8.21 -5.36
CA ASP A 76 -2.83 7.84 -6.77
C ASP A 76 -1.53 7.59 -7.58
N ASP A 77 -0.48 7.12 -6.90
CA ASP A 77 0.83 6.88 -7.51
C ASP A 77 0.92 5.47 -8.10
N VAL A 78 0.35 5.30 -9.29
CA VAL A 78 0.36 4.02 -10.04
C VAL A 78 1.77 3.48 -10.27
N LYS A 79 2.79 4.34 -10.39
CA LYS A 79 4.18 3.88 -10.54
C LYS A 79 4.66 3.19 -9.27
N LEU A 80 4.34 3.77 -8.11
CA LEU A 80 4.65 3.15 -6.82
C LEU A 80 3.83 1.87 -6.59
N ILE A 81 2.53 1.87 -6.89
CA ILE A 81 1.66 0.66 -6.79
C ILE A 81 2.26 -0.49 -7.61
N ARG A 82 2.58 -0.22 -8.89
CA ARG A 82 3.23 -1.21 -9.76
C ARG A 82 4.54 -1.71 -9.18
N TYR A 83 5.35 -0.82 -8.61
CA TYR A 83 6.63 -1.20 -8.05
C TYR A 83 6.48 -2.09 -6.81
N LEU A 84 5.56 -1.74 -5.91
CA LEU A 84 5.28 -2.53 -4.71
C LEU A 84 4.81 -3.94 -5.06
N LYS A 85 3.93 -4.07 -6.06
CA LYS A 85 3.53 -5.37 -6.62
C LYS A 85 4.73 -6.17 -7.14
N THR A 86 5.62 -5.53 -7.93
CA THR A 86 6.84 -6.21 -8.43
C THR A 86 7.85 -6.56 -7.33
N ALA A 87 7.81 -5.85 -6.21
CA ALA A 87 8.66 -6.10 -5.05
C ALA A 87 8.13 -7.26 -4.17
N GLY A 88 6.93 -7.77 -4.46
CA GLY A 88 6.34 -8.96 -3.81
C GLY A 88 5.14 -8.68 -2.92
N LEU A 89 4.60 -7.44 -2.89
CA LEU A 89 3.35 -7.18 -2.19
C LEU A 89 2.16 -7.70 -3.00
N ASP A 90 1.19 -8.27 -2.29
CA ASP A 90 -0.07 -8.69 -2.87
C ASP A 90 -0.92 -7.49 -3.29
N ILE A 91 -1.57 -7.58 -4.44
CA ILE A 91 -2.50 -6.57 -4.95
C ILE A 91 -3.81 -6.53 -4.16
N ASN A 92 -4.12 -7.63 -3.45
CA ASN A 92 -5.27 -7.78 -2.57
C ASN A 92 -4.88 -7.74 -1.08
N GLU A 93 -3.72 -7.15 -0.73
CA GLU A 93 -3.31 -7.08 0.68
C GLU A 93 -4.36 -6.36 1.54
N LEU A 94 -4.64 -6.92 2.71
CA LEU A 94 -5.67 -6.41 3.61
C LEU A 94 -5.07 -5.41 4.61
N ASP A 95 -5.80 -4.32 4.86
CA ASP A 95 -5.49 -3.41 5.95
C ASP A 95 -6.00 -3.95 7.32
N ILE A 96 -6.03 -3.09 8.34
CA ILE A 96 -6.54 -3.46 9.67
C ILE A 96 -8.06 -3.67 9.74
N MET A 97 -8.82 -3.16 8.75
CA MET A 97 -10.27 -3.30 8.63
C MET A 97 -10.66 -4.41 7.63
N GLU A 98 -9.70 -5.26 7.24
CA GLU A 98 -9.86 -6.25 6.19
C GLU A 98 -10.24 -5.62 4.83
N SER A 99 -9.93 -4.34 4.61
CA SER A 99 -10.17 -3.67 3.34
C SER A 99 -9.09 -4.00 2.32
N THR A 100 -9.52 -4.28 1.09
CA THR A 100 -8.60 -4.42 -0.05
C THR A 100 -8.13 -3.06 -0.56
N PRO A 101 -7.03 -3.02 -1.32
CA PRO A 101 -6.56 -1.78 -1.90
C PRO A 101 -7.57 -1.21 -2.92
N LEU A 102 -8.37 -2.06 -3.57
CA LEU A 102 -9.43 -1.62 -4.49
C LEU A 102 -10.59 -0.94 -3.77
N ILE A 103 -11.01 -1.41 -2.58
CA ILE A 103 -12.00 -0.73 -1.74
C ILE A 103 -11.54 0.70 -1.44
N TYR A 104 -10.30 0.86 -1.00
CA TYR A 104 -9.69 2.17 -0.76
C TYR A 104 -9.67 3.05 -2.02
N ALA A 105 -9.32 2.48 -3.18
CA ALA A 105 -9.26 3.23 -4.43
C ALA A 105 -10.65 3.78 -4.83
N VAL A 106 -11.72 3.01 -4.63
CA VAL A 106 -13.10 3.46 -4.86
C VAL A 106 -13.50 4.53 -3.85
N LEU A 107 -13.29 4.29 -2.55
CA LEU A 107 -13.65 5.20 -1.47
C LEU A 107 -13.04 6.61 -1.66
N TYR A 108 -11.78 6.67 -2.10
CA TYR A 108 -11.07 7.93 -2.33
C TYR A 108 -11.08 8.41 -3.79
N ASN A 109 -11.91 7.82 -4.65
CA ASN A 109 -12.06 8.16 -6.08
C ASN A 109 -10.73 8.24 -6.85
N LYS A 110 -9.90 7.19 -6.72
CA LYS A 110 -8.56 7.08 -7.29
C LYS A 110 -8.58 6.37 -8.64
N LEU A 111 -9.18 7.01 -9.65
CA LEU A 111 -9.45 6.38 -10.96
C LEU A 111 -8.23 5.70 -11.60
N ARG A 112 -7.03 6.30 -11.51
CA ARG A 112 -5.82 5.69 -12.09
C ARG A 112 -5.43 4.42 -11.35
N SER A 113 -5.50 4.46 -10.01
CA SER A 113 -5.29 3.30 -9.16
C SER A 113 -6.35 2.22 -9.41
N ILE A 114 -7.64 2.56 -9.49
CA ILE A 114 -8.72 1.62 -9.80
C ILE A 114 -8.43 0.87 -11.10
N ASN A 115 -8.14 1.59 -12.18
CA ASN A 115 -7.84 0.99 -13.48
C ASN A 115 -6.62 0.09 -13.42
N TYR A 116 -5.58 0.47 -12.69
CA TYR A 116 -4.40 -0.38 -12.53
C TYR A 116 -4.72 -1.66 -11.76
N LEU A 117 -5.39 -1.54 -10.62
CA LEU A 117 -5.74 -2.64 -9.73
C LEU A 117 -6.61 -3.69 -10.43
N VAL A 118 -7.69 -3.24 -11.08
CA VAL A 118 -8.60 -4.09 -11.87
C VAL A 118 -7.84 -4.88 -12.93
N ASN A 119 -7.00 -4.20 -13.72
CA ASN A 119 -6.21 -4.84 -14.76
C ASN A 119 -5.12 -5.78 -14.23
N ASN A 120 -4.90 -5.82 -12.91
CA ASN A 120 -3.92 -6.65 -12.25
C ASN A 120 -4.54 -7.68 -11.29
N GLY A 121 -5.84 -7.98 -11.44
CA GLY A 121 -6.51 -9.05 -10.73
C GLY A 121 -7.02 -8.67 -9.34
N ALA A 122 -7.30 -7.39 -9.10
CA ALA A 122 -7.91 -6.99 -7.84
C ALA A 122 -9.33 -7.55 -7.69
N GLU A 123 -9.66 -8.01 -6.49
CA GLU A 123 -10.95 -8.63 -6.17
C GLU A 123 -12.04 -7.57 -6.02
N VAL A 124 -12.96 -7.52 -7.00
CA VAL A 124 -14.04 -6.51 -7.04
C VAL A 124 -15.20 -6.81 -6.09
N LEU A 125 -15.34 -8.07 -5.66
CA LEU A 125 -16.43 -8.56 -4.82
C LEU A 125 -16.01 -8.88 -3.38
N TYR A 126 -14.71 -8.81 -3.04
CA TYR A 126 -14.27 -9.06 -1.67
C TYR A 126 -14.89 -8.03 -0.73
N GLU A 127 -15.45 -8.49 0.39
CA GLU A 127 -16.09 -7.65 1.40
C GLU A 127 -15.15 -7.44 2.58
N ASP A 128 -14.95 -6.19 2.98
CA ASP A 128 -14.25 -5.83 4.21
C ASP A 128 -15.04 -6.23 5.46
N SER A 129 -14.45 -5.97 6.64
CA SER A 129 -15.09 -6.26 7.94
C SER A 129 -16.43 -5.54 8.19
N LEU A 130 -16.80 -4.56 7.36
CA LEU A 130 -18.05 -3.82 7.42
C LEU A 130 -19.06 -4.29 6.35
N GLY A 131 -18.71 -5.30 5.55
CA GLY A 131 -19.55 -5.81 4.45
C GLY A 131 -19.46 -4.96 3.17
N ASN A 132 -18.46 -4.09 3.05
CA ASN A 132 -18.27 -3.27 1.85
C ASN A 132 -17.32 -3.97 0.88
N SER A 133 -17.72 -4.08 -0.38
CA SER A 133 -16.84 -4.40 -1.49
C SER A 133 -16.63 -3.18 -2.37
N ALA A 134 -15.61 -3.22 -3.23
CA ALA A 134 -15.42 -2.18 -4.24
C ALA A 134 -16.67 -2.02 -5.12
N PHE A 135 -17.36 -3.12 -5.41
CA PHE A 135 -18.59 -3.10 -6.18
C PHE A 135 -19.79 -2.54 -5.39
N SER A 136 -19.99 -2.92 -4.13
CA SER A 136 -21.10 -2.38 -3.33
C SER A 136 -20.94 -0.88 -3.10
N LEU A 137 -19.71 -0.41 -2.82
CA LEU A 137 -19.41 1.02 -2.71
C LEU A 137 -19.67 1.77 -4.02
N ALA A 138 -19.27 1.22 -5.17
CA ALA A 138 -19.56 1.86 -6.47
C ALA A 138 -21.07 2.06 -6.70
N LYS A 139 -21.90 1.09 -6.28
CA LYS A 139 -23.36 1.18 -6.35
C LYS A 139 -23.92 2.21 -5.37
N GLU A 140 -23.49 2.17 -4.11
CA GLU A 140 -23.93 3.11 -3.07
C GLU A 140 -23.62 4.56 -3.44
N LEU A 141 -22.40 4.79 -3.93
CA LEU A 141 -21.92 6.09 -4.39
C LEU A 141 -22.46 6.48 -5.78
N LYS A 142 -23.25 5.60 -6.43
CA LYS A 142 -23.86 5.81 -7.75
C LYS A 142 -22.85 6.15 -8.85
N ILE A 143 -21.68 5.52 -8.83
CA ILE A 143 -20.61 5.74 -9.82
C ILE A 143 -20.82 4.79 -11.00
N GLN A 144 -21.72 5.16 -11.92
CA GLN A 144 -22.22 4.32 -13.01
C GLN A 144 -21.11 3.60 -13.80
N TYR A 145 -20.05 4.33 -14.19
CA TYR A 145 -18.92 3.75 -14.91
C TYR A 145 -18.23 2.60 -14.14
N LEU A 146 -18.06 2.73 -12.82
CA LEU A 146 -17.46 1.68 -12.00
C LEU A 146 -18.41 0.51 -11.82
N VAL A 147 -19.72 0.77 -11.68
CA VAL A 147 -20.73 -0.28 -11.60
C VAL A 147 -20.69 -1.16 -12.86
N GLU A 148 -20.74 -0.56 -14.04
CA GLU A 148 -20.67 -1.28 -15.31
C GLU A 148 -19.35 -2.06 -15.46
N MET A 149 -18.22 -1.44 -15.09
CA MET A 149 -16.92 -2.08 -15.14
C MET A 149 -16.85 -3.30 -14.22
N PHE A 150 -17.25 -3.16 -12.95
CA PHE A 150 -17.19 -4.24 -11.96
C PHE A 150 -18.20 -5.35 -12.23
N GLU A 151 -19.39 -5.02 -12.75
CA GLU A 151 -20.39 -6.00 -13.18
C GLU A 151 -19.85 -6.90 -14.30
N ASN A 152 -19.23 -6.30 -15.32
CA ASN A 152 -18.59 -7.04 -16.40
C ASN A 152 -17.50 -7.99 -15.89
N ILE A 153 -16.69 -7.55 -14.92
CA ILE A 153 -15.64 -8.39 -14.32
C ILE A 153 -16.27 -9.55 -13.54
N ALA A 154 -17.25 -9.27 -12.67
CA ALA A 154 -17.92 -10.29 -11.86
C ALA A 154 -18.60 -11.38 -12.70
N LEU A 155 -19.20 -11.03 -13.84
CA LEU A 155 -19.80 -11.99 -14.76
C LEU A 155 -18.77 -12.88 -15.46
N ASN A 156 -17.59 -12.33 -15.75
CA ASN A 156 -16.52 -13.07 -16.44
C ASN A 156 -15.71 -13.97 -15.50
N SER A 157 -15.64 -13.66 -14.20
CA SER A 157 -14.99 -14.49 -13.19
C SER A 157 -15.74 -15.80 -12.86
N ASN A 158 -17.00 -15.94 -13.30
CA ASN A 158 -17.88 -17.08 -13.05
C ASN A 158 -17.99 -18.07 -14.24
N LYS A 159 -17.10 -17.97 -15.23
CA LYS A 159 -17.00 -18.88 -16.38
C LYS A 159 -15.68 -19.64 -16.36
#